data_AF-A0A7V3MJ43-F1
#
_entry.id   AF-A0A7V3MJ43-F1
#
_cell.length_a   1.000
_cell.length_b   1.000
_cell.length_c   1.000
_cell.angle_alpha   90.00
_cell.angle_beta   90.00
_cell.angle_gamma   90.00
#
_symmetry.space_group_name_H-M   'P 1'
#
loop_
_entity.id
_entity.type
_entity.pdbx_description
1 polymer ?
#
loop_
_entity_poly.entity_id
_entity_poly.type
_entity_poly.pdbx_seq_one_letter_code
_entity_poly.pdbx_strand_id
1 'polypeptide(L)'
;MLRPSDFFDLNGFEFRTLFDGVEYVWEVLGRVGRFTLEYITSVDGDSTIRGIVMDGAYVDDKDAVVIGEGTVVEPGVFIQGPAIIG
;
A
#
# COMPACT_ATOMS: atom_id res chain seq x y z
N MET A 1 -5.66 -16.42 21.82
CA MET A 1 -6.09 -16.79 20.46
C MET A 1 -5.10 -16.13 19.50
N LEU A 2 -5.11 -16.47 18.22
CA LEU A 2 -4.13 -15.95 17.25
C LEU A 2 -4.77 -14.96 16.28
N ARG A 3 -5.75 -14.18 16.77
CA ARG A 3 -6.52 -13.21 15.98
C ARG A 3 -5.72 -11.93 15.77
N PRO A 4 -6.02 -11.11 14.76
CA PRO A 4 -5.30 -9.85 14.52
C PRO A 4 -5.21 -8.94 15.75
N SER A 5 -6.29 -8.79 16.52
CA SER A 5 -6.35 -7.95 17.72
C SER A 5 -5.48 -8.45 18.88
N ASP A 6 -5.04 -9.71 18.85
CA ASP A 6 -4.12 -10.25 19.84
C ASP A 6 -2.66 -9.78 19.57
N PHE A 7 -2.39 -9.23 18.39
CA PHE A 7 -1.06 -8.78 17.94
C PHE A 7 -0.99 -7.28 17.63
N PHE A 8 -2.07 -6.68 17.13
CA PHE A 8 -2.08 -5.32 16.61
C PHE A 8 -3.22 -4.47 17.18
N ASP A 9 -2.93 -3.20 17.42
CA ASP A 9 -3.95 -2.16 17.51
C ASP A 9 -4.19 -1.61 16.10
N LEU A 10 -5.35 -1.90 15.52
CA LEU A 10 -5.72 -1.48 14.17
C LEU A 10 -6.46 -0.13 14.14
N ASN A 11 -6.62 0.54 15.29
CA ASN A 11 -7.25 1.85 15.35
C ASN A 11 -6.37 2.87 14.63
N GLY A 12 -6.95 3.58 13.65
CA GLY A 12 -6.23 4.55 12.83
C GLY A 12 -5.34 3.93 11.75
N PHE A 13 -5.28 2.60 11.63
CA PHE A 13 -4.58 1.96 10.51
C PHE A 13 -5.43 2.01 9.24
N GLU A 14 -4.88 2.60 8.18
CA GLU A 14 -5.57 2.83 6.91
C GLU A 14 -6.14 1.54 6.31
N PHE A 15 -5.35 0.46 6.35
CA PHE A 15 -5.71 -0.82 5.74
C PHE A 15 -6.34 -1.79 6.74
N ARG A 16 -7.00 -1.30 7.80
CA ARG A 16 -7.61 -2.17 8.83
C ARG A 16 -8.58 -3.20 8.25
N THR A 17 -9.27 -2.87 7.16
CA THR A 17 -10.26 -3.75 6.50
C THR A 17 -9.63 -5.02 5.91
N LEU A 18 -8.32 -5.00 5.67
CA LEU A 18 -7.56 -6.18 5.26
C LEU A 18 -7.65 -7.32 6.30
N PHE A 19 -7.89 -6.98 7.58
CA PHE A 19 -8.04 -7.91 8.68
C PHE A 19 -9.51 -8.30 8.98
N ASP A 20 -10.48 -7.78 8.23
CA ASP A 20 -11.90 -8.09 8.47
C ASP A 20 -12.20 -9.58 8.22
N GLY A 21 -12.91 -10.19 9.17
CA GLY A 21 -13.28 -11.61 9.09
C GLY A 21 -12.09 -12.59 9.09
N VAL A 22 -10.93 -12.18 9.62
CA VAL A 22 -9.75 -13.04 9.79
C VAL A 22 -9.76 -13.71 11.16
N GLU A 23 -9.61 -15.03 11.19
CA GLU A 23 -9.52 -15.81 12.45
C GLU A 23 -8.06 -15.90 12.91
N TYR A 24 -7.14 -16.12 11.97
CA TYR A 24 -5.70 -16.21 12.25
C TYR A 24 -4.94 -15.09 11.56
N VAL A 25 -4.14 -14.34 12.32
CA VAL A 25 -3.47 -13.11 11.85
C VAL A 25 -2.69 -13.27 10.53
N TRP A 26 -2.13 -14.44 10.24
CA TRP A 26 -1.37 -14.71 9.01
C TRP A 26 -2.22 -14.99 7.77
N GLU A 27 -3.52 -15.25 7.89
CA GLU A 27 -4.42 -15.42 6.73
C GLU A 27 -4.44 -14.17 5.84
N VAL A 28 -4.11 -13.03 6.44
CA VAL A 28 -3.94 -11.75 5.77
C VAL A 28 -2.93 -11.81 4.63
N LEU A 29 -1.85 -12.61 4.78
CA LEU A 29 -0.76 -12.69 3.81
C LEU A 29 -1.25 -13.18 2.43
N GLY A 30 -2.24 -14.09 2.42
CA GLY A 30 -2.87 -14.56 1.19
C GLY A 30 -3.80 -13.53 0.54
N ARG A 31 -4.17 -12.47 1.27
CA ARG A 31 -5.07 -11.40 0.79
C ARG A 31 -4.33 -10.17 0.29
N VAL A 32 -3.08 -9.95 0.72
CA VAL A 32 -2.30 -8.73 0.43
C VAL A 32 -2.29 -8.40 -1.05
N GLY A 33 -1.96 -9.35 -1.94
CA GLY A 33 -1.86 -9.07 -3.38
C GLY A 33 -3.18 -8.58 -4.00
N ARG A 34 -4.30 -9.23 -3.66
CA ARG A 34 -5.63 -8.81 -4.12
C ARG A 34 -6.01 -7.44 -3.54
N PHE A 35 -5.76 -7.26 -2.25
CA PHE A 35 -6.02 -5.99 -1.57
C PHE A 35 -5.23 -4.84 -2.20
N THR A 36 -3.95 -5.03 -2.53
CA THR A 36 -3.12 -4.04 -3.20
C THR A 36 -3.75 -3.59 -4.53
N LEU A 37 -4.19 -4.54 -5.35
CA LEU A 37 -4.84 -4.23 -6.63
C LEU A 37 -6.18 -3.49 -6.44
N GLU A 38 -7.01 -3.95 -5.50
CA GLU A 38 -8.30 -3.32 -5.20
C GLU A 38 -8.10 -1.89 -4.66
N TYR A 39 -7.12 -1.69 -3.77
CA TYR A 39 -6.79 -0.38 -3.23
C TYR A 39 -6.32 0.57 -4.32
N ILE A 40 -5.31 0.18 -5.12
CA ILE A 40 -4.80 1.00 -6.24
C ILE A 40 -5.93 1.42 -7.18
N THR A 41 -6.82 0.50 -7.53
CA THR A 41 -7.97 0.78 -8.41
C THR A 41 -9.02 1.69 -7.76
N SER A 42 -9.11 1.71 -6.43
CA SER A 42 -10.05 2.54 -5.68
C SER A 42 -9.58 3.97 -5.44
N VAL A 43 -8.28 4.25 -5.64
CA VAL A 43 -7.74 5.60 -5.47
C VAL A 43 -8.15 6.46 -6.67
N ASP A 44 -9.21 7.25 -6.50
CA ASP A 44 -9.62 8.27 -7.46
C ASP A 44 -8.73 9.53 -7.33
N GLY A 45 -8.25 10.05 -8.46
CA GLY A 45 -7.55 11.34 -8.53
C GLY A 45 -6.71 11.53 -9.80
N ASP A 46 -6.33 12.78 -10.09
CA ASP A 46 -5.45 13.12 -11.23
C ASP A 46 -4.04 12.51 -11.08
N SER A 47 -3.66 12.09 -9.87
CA SER A 47 -2.43 11.34 -9.60
C SER A 47 -2.51 10.54 -8.29
N THR A 48 -2.00 9.31 -8.34
CA THR A 48 -1.76 8.41 -7.21
C THR A 48 -0.44 8.71 -6.47
N ILE A 49 0.37 9.63 -6.99
CA ILE A 49 1.66 10.04 -6.42
C ILE A 49 1.47 11.36 -5.66
N ARG A 50 1.43 11.26 -4.33
CA ARG A 50 1.25 12.39 -3.40
C ARG A 50 2.55 12.77 -2.66
N GLY A 51 3.60 11.96 -2.82
CA GLY A 51 4.95 12.22 -2.29
C GLY A 51 5.86 12.96 -3.28
N ILE A 52 7.15 13.03 -2.96
CA ILE A 52 8.18 13.64 -3.82
C ILE A 52 8.93 12.54 -4.55
N VAL A 53 8.90 12.57 -5.89
CA VAL A 53 9.76 11.72 -6.73
C VAL A 53 10.86 12.60 -7.32
N MET A 54 12.10 12.40 -6.89
CA MET A 54 13.24 13.20 -7.32
C MET A 54 13.70 12.82 -8.73
N ASP A 55 14.28 13.78 -9.44
CA ASP A 55 14.90 13.53 -10.74
C ASP A 55 15.95 12.41 -10.64
N GLY A 56 15.89 11.46 -11.56
CA GLY A 56 16.74 10.27 -11.57
C GLY A 56 16.13 9.04 -10.89
N ALA A 57 14.96 9.15 -10.26
CA ALA A 57 14.12 7.99 -9.94
C ALA A 57 13.27 7.57 -11.15
N TYR A 58 12.93 6.29 -11.24
CA TYR A 58 12.02 5.76 -12.26
C TYR A 58 10.87 4.99 -11.61
N VAL A 59 9.64 5.36 -11.97
CA VAL A 59 8.41 4.68 -11.57
C VAL A 59 7.77 4.12 -12.83
N ASP A 60 7.78 2.80 -12.95
CA ASP A 60 7.11 2.06 -14.00
C ASP A 60 5.61 1.96 -13.72
N ASP A 61 4.79 2.11 -14.76
CA ASP A 61 3.32 2.07 -14.67
C ASP A 61 2.79 2.93 -13.51
N LYS A 62 2.91 4.26 -13.65
CA LYS A 62 2.56 5.22 -12.59
C LYS A 62 1.12 5.10 -12.10
N ASP A 63 0.21 4.65 -12.97
CA ASP A 63 -1.21 4.45 -12.64
C ASP A 63 -1.41 3.23 -11.73
N ALA A 64 -0.45 2.28 -11.73
CA ALA A 64 -0.42 1.13 -10.85
C ALA A 64 0.41 1.36 -9.57
N VAL A 65 0.87 2.58 -9.30
CA VAL A 65 1.70 2.89 -8.14
C VAL A 65 1.08 4.01 -7.31
N VAL A 66 0.89 3.76 -6.00
CA VAL A 66 0.48 4.78 -5.03
C VAL A 66 1.69 5.18 -4.19
N ILE A 67 1.96 6.48 -4.11
CA ILE A 67 3.00 7.06 -3.24
C ILE A 67 2.32 8.03 -2.28
N GLY A 68 2.37 7.72 -0.98
CA GLY A 68 1.76 8.49 0.10
C GLY A 68 2.43 9.84 0.33
N GLU A 69 1.70 10.72 1.02
CA GLU A 69 2.22 12.02 1.44
C GLU A 69 3.40 11.84 2.40
N GLY A 70 4.44 12.68 2.26
CA GLY A 70 5.64 12.60 3.09
C GLY A 70 6.67 11.56 2.65
N THR A 71 6.33 10.67 1.69
CA THR A 71 7.31 9.78 1.06
C THR A 71 8.23 10.57 0.13
N VAL A 72 9.54 10.27 0.19
CA VAL A 72 10.56 10.79 -0.74
C VAL A 72 11.19 9.61 -1.49
N VAL A 73 11.10 9.63 -2.81
CA VAL A 73 11.76 8.67 -3.70
C VAL A 73 13.02 9.32 -4.26
N GLU A 74 14.18 8.86 -3.77
CA GLU A 74 15.49 9.40 -4.11
C GLU A 74 16.00 8.95 -5.49
N PRO A 75 17.00 9.65 -6.08
CA PRO A 75 17.57 9.27 -7.36
C PRO A 75 18.15 7.85 -7.36
N GLY A 76 17.96 7.11 -8.46
CA GLY A 76 18.42 5.72 -8.60
C GLY A 76 17.43 4.67 -8.12
N VAL A 77 16.31 5.06 -7.51
CA VAL A 77 15.22 4.14 -7.17
C VAL A 77 14.45 3.74 -8.43
N PHE A 78 14.18 2.44 -8.56
CA PHE A 78 13.29 1.86 -9.54
C PHE A 78 12.08 1.24 -8.83
N ILE A 79 10.88 1.76 -9.10
CA ILE A 79 9.62 1.21 -8.58
C ILE A 79 8.87 0.59 -9.75
N GLN A 80 8.44 -0.66 -9.59
CA GLN A 80 7.59 -1.37 -10.54
C GLN A 80 6.24 -1.66 -9.91
N GLY A 81 5.16 -1.23 -10.56
CA GLY A 81 3.80 -1.54 -10.15
C GLY A 81 3.43 -3.02 -10.28
N PRO A 82 2.37 -3.49 -9.58
CA PRO A 82 1.54 -2.73 -8.65
C PRO A 82 2.22 -2.51 -7.30
N ALA A 83 2.25 -1.28 -6.80
CA ALA A 83 2.93 -0.93 -5.55
C ALA A 83 2.20 0.15 -4.74
N ILE A 84 2.29 0.06 -3.42
CA ILE A 84 1.83 1.09 -2.47
C ILE A 84 3.02 1.41 -1.57
N ILE A 85 3.47 2.66 -1.57
CA ILE A 85 4.55 3.20 -0.75
C ILE A 85 3.97 4.32 0.11
N GLY A 86 4.13 4.26 1.43
CA GLY A 86 3.54 5.20 2.39
C GLY A 86 4.58 5.87 3.26
#